data_AF-A0A1B8B4K2-F1
#
_entry.id   AF-A0A1B8B4K2-F1
#
_cell.length_a   1.000
_cell.length_b   1.000
_cell.length_c   1.000
_cell.angle_alpha   90.00
_cell.angle_beta   90.00
_cell.angle_gamma   90.00
#
_symmetry.space_group_name_H-M   'P 1'
#
loop_
_entity.id
_entity.type
_entity.pdbx_description
1 polymer ?
#
loop_
_entity_poly.entity_id
_entity_poly.type
_entity_poly.pdbx_seq_one_letter_code
_entity_poly.pdbx_strand_id
1 'polypeptide(L)'
;MSTLFVFDFESAICLKQWDDSREIIRKATICKDETMYKAMADCLLRSEAPGNVVYGAMRLIINEIYLLEGFDNTRLAKYIRCLFKAILPLNDGLALQVVEQAVKLAREGSQVQTPFPADDLDYIVAATFNHAVDISGRGDEGLCQQWVLKALELAEYMDDEGDMRDSLRERAAEMGLGKEAVL
;
A
#
# COMPACT_ATOMS: atom_id res chain seq x y z
N MET A 1 -30.44 3.17 1.71
CA MET A 1 -29.99 2.13 0.77
C MET A 1 -28.53 1.78 1.04
N SER A 2 -27.63 2.76 1.18
CA SER A 2 -26.21 2.53 1.50
C SER A 2 -25.98 1.71 2.77
N THR A 3 -26.75 1.94 3.84
CA THR A 3 -26.64 1.18 5.10
C THR A 3 -26.90 -0.32 4.93
N LEU A 4 -27.80 -0.70 4.00
CA LEU A 4 -28.08 -2.12 3.74
C LEU A 4 -26.85 -2.81 3.14
N PHE A 5 -26.16 -2.15 2.20
CA PHE A 5 -24.93 -2.69 1.62
C PHE A 5 -23.80 -2.84 2.67
N VAL A 6 -23.71 -1.94 3.65
CA VAL A 6 -22.76 -2.12 4.77
C VAL A 6 -23.07 -3.38 5.56
N PHE A 7 -24.34 -3.61 5.91
CA PHE A 7 -24.73 -4.82 6.65
C PHE A 7 -24.58 -6.10 5.83
N ASP A 8 -24.89 -6.07 4.53
CA ASP A 8 -24.67 -7.20 3.63
C ASP A 8 -23.17 -7.51 3.54
N PHE A 9 -22.33 -6.49 3.42
CA PHE A 9 -20.87 -6.65 3.38
C PHE A 9 -20.33 -7.20 4.69
N GLU A 10 -20.71 -6.62 5.83
CA GLU A 10 -20.31 -7.10 7.15
C GLU A 10 -20.74 -8.56 7.37
N SER A 11 -21.96 -8.91 6.95
CA SER A 11 -22.46 -10.29 7.00
C SER A 11 -21.60 -11.24 6.16
N ALA A 12 -21.27 -10.85 4.91
CA ALA A 12 -20.40 -11.65 4.05
C ALA A 12 -18.99 -11.82 4.66
N ILE A 13 -18.44 -10.78 5.28
CA ILE A 13 -17.16 -10.85 5.99
C ILE A 13 -17.23 -11.81 7.19
N CYS A 14 -18.26 -11.72 8.02
CA CYS A 14 -18.46 -12.60 9.18
C CYS A 14 -18.65 -14.07 8.77
N LEU A 15 -19.37 -14.32 7.66
CA LEU A 15 -19.61 -15.65 7.11
C LEU A 15 -18.44 -16.18 6.26
N LYS A 16 -17.34 -15.42 6.15
CA LYS A 16 -16.16 -15.76 5.33
C LYS A 16 -16.48 -15.96 3.85
N GLN A 17 -17.52 -15.29 3.35
CA GLN A 17 -17.95 -15.30 1.95
C GLN A 17 -17.19 -14.24 1.15
N TRP A 18 -15.91 -14.52 0.89
CA TRP A 18 -14.98 -13.55 0.32
C TRP A 18 -15.29 -13.13 -1.12
N ASP A 19 -15.86 -14.03 -1.92
CA ASP A 19 -16.23 -13.71 -3.30
C ASP A 19 -17.45 -12.77 -3.32
N ASP A 20 -18.42 -13.03 -2.45
CA ASP A 20 -19.62 -12.21 -2.31
C ASP A 20 -19.28 -10.78 -1.84
N SER A 21 -18.28 -10.61 -0.97
CA SER A 21 -17.88 -9.28 -0.47
C SER A 21 -17.43 -8.35 -1.61
N ARG A 22 -16.73 -8.87 -2.62
CA ARG A 22 -16.33 -8.08 -3.80
C ARG A 22 -17.50 -7.73 -4.70
N GLU A 23 -18.44 -8.66 -4.87
CA GLU A 23 -19.68 -8.42 -5.63
C GLU A 23 -20.56 -7.36 -4.95
N ILE A 24 -20.61 -7.36 -3.62
CA ILE A 24 -21.32 -6.35 -2.84
C ILE A 24 -20.73 -4.96 -3.08
N ILE A 25 -19.40 -4.80 -3.03
CA ILE A 25 -18.72 -3.53 -3.34
C ILE A 25 -19.09 -3.03 -4.75
N ARG A 26 -19.06 -3.92 -5.75
CA ARG A 26 -19.40 -3.57 -7.15
C ARG A 26 -20.86 -3.15 -7.33
N LYS A 27 -21.79 -3.77 -6.61
CA LYS A 27 -23.21 -3.42 -6.65
C LYS A 27 -23.49 -2.11 -5.91
N ALA A 28 -22.72 -1.79 -4.88
CA ALA A 28 -22.88 -0.59 -4.06
C ALA A 28 -22.55 0.72 -4.81
N THR A 29 -21.96 0.62 -6.01
CA THR A 29 -21.62 1.77 -6.89
C THR A 29 -22.79 2.68 -7.23
N ILE A 30 -24.02 2.17 -7.18
CA ILE A 30 -25.25 2.95 -7.38
C ILE A 30 -25.52 3.95 -6.24
N CYS A 31 -25.00 3.70 -5.03
CA CYS A 31 -25.26 4.53 -3.86
C CYS A 31 -24.46 5.82 -3.86
N LYS A 32 -23.31 5.84 -4.56
CA LYS A 32 -22.40 7.00 -4.63
C LYS A 32 -22.10 7.60 -3.24
N ASP A 33 -21.91 6.71 -2.27
CA ASP A 33 -21.79 7.03 -0.85
C ASP A 33 -20.41 6.63 -0.33
N GLU A 34 -19.59 7.64 -0.05
CA GLU A 34 -18.24 7.50 0.47
C GLU A 34 -18.22 6.92 1.90
N THR A 35 -19.17 7.30 2.75
CA THR A 35 -19.22 6.85 4.15
C THR A 35 -19.52 5.37 4.22
N MET A 36 -20.36 4.87 3.32
CA MET A 36 -20.60 3.44 3.14
C MET A 36 -19.33 2.68 2.77
N TYR A 37 -18.55 3.18 1.82
CA TYR A 37 -17.29 2.55 1.41
C TYR A 37 -16.24 2.56 2.52
N LYS A 38 -16.14 3.65 3.29
CA LYS A 38 -15.30 3.71 4.49
C LYS A 38 -15.72 2.66 5.53
N ALA A 39 -17.02 2.52 5.79
CA ALA A 39 -17.53 1.51 6.71
C ALA A 39 -17.22 0.08 6.23
N MET A 40 -17.31 -0.21 4.92
CA MET A 40 -16.90 -1.50 4.35
C MET A 40 -15.40 -1.76 4.53
N ALA A 41 -14.55 -0.74 4.30
CA ALA A 41 -13.11 -0.85 4.54
C ALA A 41 -12.81 -1.17 6.01
N ASP A 42 -13.47 -0.48 6.95
CA ASP A 42 -13.31 -0.72 8.39
C ASP A 42 -13.74 -2.14 8.79
N CYS A 43 -14.78 -2.70 8.16
CA CYS A 43 -15.19 -4.09 8.38
C CYS A 43 -14.12 -5.07 7.87
N LEU A 44 -13.59 -4.83 6.66
CA LEU A 44 -12.58 -5.67 6.04
C LEU A 44 -11.25 -5.66 6.83
N LEU A 45 -10.78 -4.47 7.23
CA LEU A 45 -9.51 -4.29 7.96
C LEU A 45 -9.53 -4.91 9.36
N ARG A 46 -10.71 -5.08 9.97
CA ARG A 46 -10.89 -5.75 11.27
C ARG A 46 -11.14 -7.25 11.15
N SER A 47 -11.18 -7.79 9.94
CA SER A 47 -11.49 -9.20 9.70
C SER A 47 -10.24 -10.09 9.68
N GLU A 48 -10.46 -11.41 9.74
CA GLU A 48 -9.43 -12.44 9.51
C GLU A 48 -9.26 -12.78 8.01
N ALA A 49 -9.62 -11.86 7.11
CA ALA A 49 -9.58 -12.13 5.68
C ALA A 49 -8.14 -12.39 5.21
N PRO A 50 -7.92 -13.36 4.30
CA PRO A 50 -6.61 -13.59 3.69
C PRO A 50 -6.09 -12.34 2.97
N GLY A 51 -4.75 -12.17 2.90
CA GLY A 51 -4.13 -10.97 2.32
C GLY A 51 -4.58 -10.65 0.88
N ASN A 52 -4.81 -11.66 0.03
CA ASN A 52 -5.34 -11.46 -1.33
C ASN A 52 -6.80 -10.94 -1.35
N VAL A 53 -7.60 -11.30 -0.34
CA VAL A 53 -8.97 -10.78 -0.16
C VAL A 53 -8.91 -9.33 0.29
N VAL A 54 -8.12 -9.03 1.33
CA VAL A 54 -7.94 -7.66 1.83
C VAL A 54 -7.42 -6.75 0.71
N TYR A 55 -6.37 -7.16 0.01
CA TYR A 55 -5.77 -6.39 -1.07
C TYR A 55 -6.77 -6.13 -2.21
N GLY A 56 -7.46 -7.18 -2.68
CA GLY A 56 -8.40 -7.06 -3.79
C GLY A 56 -9.61 -6.17 -3.45
N ALA A 57 -10.21 -6.36 -2.27
CA ALA A 57 -11.38 -5.61 -1.86
C ALA A 57 -11.04 -4.16 -1.47
N MET A 58 -9.94 -3.91 -0.76
CA MET A 58 -9.47 -2.55 -0.46
C MET A 58 -9.22 -1.75 -1.74
N ARG A 59 -8.61 -2.35 -2.76
CA ARG A 59 -8.40 -1.66 -4.06
C ARG A 59 -9.71 -1.26 -4.73
N LEU A 60 -10.73 -2.11 -4.69
CA LEU A 60 -12.06 -1.76 -5.21
C LEU A 60 -12.65 -0.59 -4.42
N ILE A 61 -12.59 -0.64 -3.10
CA ILE A 61 -13.11 0.43 -2.22
C ILE A 61 -12.38 1.76 -2.47
N ILE A 62 -11.04 1.75 -2.50
CA ILE A 62 -10.22 2.94 -2.73
C ILE A 62 -10.54 3.56 -4.10
N ASN A 63 -10.68 2.74 -5.15
CA ASN A 63 -11.02 3.23 -6.48
C ASN A 63 -12.40 3.90 -6.52
N GLU A 64 -13.38 3.33 -5.81
CA GLU A 64 -14.72 3.93 -5.76
C GLU A 64 -14.74 5.24 -4.96
N ILE A 65 -14.05 5.30 -3.82
CA ILE A 65 -13.88 6.54 -3.07
C ILE A 65 -13.18 7.60 -3.93
N TYR A 66 -12.12 7.21 -4.66
CA TYR A 66 -11.38 8.08 -5.56
C TYR A 66 -12.29 8.75 -6.60
N LEU A 67 -13.20 7.98 -7.21
CA LEU A 67 -14.14 8.49 -8.21
C LEU A 67 -15.21 9.44 -7.63
N LEU A 68 -15.56 9.30 -6.36
CA LEU A 68 -16.61 10.11 -5.72
C LEU A 68 -16.11 11.48 -5.26
N GLU A 69 -14.89 11.55 -4.73
CA GLU A 69 -14.45 12.73 -3.98
C GLU A 69 -13.66 13.76 -4.81
N GLY A 70 -13.41 13.54 -6.10
CA GLY A 70 -12.48 14.41 -6.86
C GLY A 70 -11.09 14.41 -6.20
N PHE A 71 -10.67 13.21 -5.82
CA PHE A 71 -9.67 12.89 -4.81
C PHE A 71 -8.29 13.52 -5.06
N ASP A 72 -7.65 14.03 -4.00
CA ASP A 72 -6.29 14.61 -4.07
C ASP A 72 -5.19 13.57 -3.79
N ASN A 73 -3.96 13.91 -4.19
CA ASN A 73 -2.79 13.04 -4.00
C ASN A 73 -2.54 12.75 -2.50
N THR A 74 -2.91 13.68 -1.62
CA THR A 74 -2.73 13.56 -0.17
C THR A 74 -3.52 12.40 0.42
N ARG A 75 -4.79 12.27 0.04
CA ARG A 75 -5.62 11.17 0.53
C ARG A 75 -5.21 9.84 -0.10
N LEU A 76 -4.72 9.84 -1.34
CA LEU A 76 -4.23 8.63 -2.01
C LEU A 76 -3.02 8.06 -1.32
N ALA A 77 -2.07 8.91 -0.96
CA ALA A 77 -0.91 8.53 -0.17
C ALA A 77 -1.31 7.85 1.16
N LYS A 78 -2.29 8.42 1.87
CA LYS A 78 -2.82 7.84 3.12
C LYS A 78 -3.45 6.46 2.90
N TYR A 79 -4.19 6.25 1.80
CA TYR A 79 -4.73 4.94 1.48
C TYR A 79 -3.65 3.93 1.11
N ILE A 80 -2.65 4.33 0.32
CA ILE A 80 -1.50 3.49 -0.01
C ILE A 80 -0.78 3.07 1.27
N ARG A 81 -0.52 4.01 2.18
CA ARG A 81 0.10 3.72 3.48
C ARG A 81 -0.75 2.77 4.33
N CYS A 82 -2.07 2.99 4.38
CA CYS A 82 -2.99 2.12 5.12
C CYS A 82 -3.01 0.70 4.55
N LEU A 83 -3.12 0.58 3.22
CA LEU A 83 -3.10 -0.70 2.53
C LEU A 83 -1.76 -1.41 2.74
N PHE A 84 -0.65 -0.68 2.65
CA PHE A 84 0.67 -1.23 2.89
C PHE A 84 0.79 -1.81 4.30
N LYS A 85 0.40 -1.04 5.32
CA LYS A 85 0.36 -1.50 6.72
C LYS A 85 -0.50 -2.75 6.91
N ALA A 86 -1.65 -2.82 6.26
CA ALA A 86 -2.56 -3.95 6.38
C ALA A 86 -2.03 -5.22 5.70
N ILE A 87 -1.35 -5.08 4.56
CA ILE A 87 -0.89 -6.22 3.75
C ILE A 87 0.50 -6.72 4.16
N LEU A 88 1.38 -5.85 4.67
CA LEU A 88 2.73 -6.20 5.07
C LEU A 88 2.82 -7.45 5.97
N PRO A 89 2.01 -7.59 7.05
CA PRO A 89 2.07 -8.79 7.88
C PRO A 89 1.41 -10.04 7.24
N LEU A 90 0.66 -9.88 6.14
CA LEU A 90 -0.13 -10.95 5.54
C LEU A 90 0.55 -11.60 4.34
N ASN A 91 1.27 -10.82 3.52
CA ASN A 91 1.86 -11.32 2.28
C ASN A 91 2.93 -10.36 1.73
N ASP A 92 4.20 -10.80 1.73
CA ASP A 92 5.34 -10.03 1.23
C ASP A 92 5.16 -9.60 -0.25
N GLY A 93 4.71 -10.52 -1.12
CA GLY A 93 4.54 -10.23 -2.55
C GLY A 93 3.47 -9.17 -2.83
N LEU A 94 2.33 -9.24 -2.15
CA LEU A 94 1.27 -8.21 -2.27
C LEU A 94 1.71 -6.89 -1.66
N ALA A 95 2.46 -6.91 -0.54
CA ALA A 95 2.98 -5.70 0.06
C ALA A 95 3.96 -4.99 -0.87
N LEU A 96 4.83 -5.74 -1.56
CA LEU A 96 5.74 -5.22 -2.57
C LEU A 96 4.98 -4.58 -3.75
N GLN A 97 3.85 -5.16 -4.19
CA GLN A 97 2.99 -4.53 -5.20
C GLN A 97 2.38 -3.20 -4.75
N VAL A 98 2.14 -3.01 -3.44
CA VAL A 98 1.70 -1.71 -2.90
C VAL A 98 2.85 -0.71 -2.93
N VAL A 99 4.07 -1.14 -2.61
CA VAL A 99 5.29 -0.31 -2.72
C VAL A 99 5.54 0.12 -4.17
N GLU A 100 5.37 -0.79 -5.13
CA GLU A 100 5.46 -0.45 -6.56
C GLU A 100 4.43 0.60 -7.00
N GLN A 101 3.22 0.55 -6.45
CA GLN A 101 2.22 1.59 -6.65
C GLN A 101 2.65 2.92 -6.04
N ALA A 102 3.24 2.91 -4.83
CA ALA A 102 3.77 4.11 -4.20
C ALA A 102 4.89 4.75 -5.04
N VAL A 103 5.82 3.95 -5.56
CA VAL A 103 6.88 4.40 -6.49
C VAL A 103 6.28 5.09 -7.71
N LYS A 104 5.29 4.45 -8.35
CA LYS A 104 4.63 5.00 -9.53
C LYS A 104 3.99 6.36 -9.22
N LEU A 105 3.27 6.46 -8.11
CA LEU A 105 2.61 7.70 -7.68
C LEU A 105 3.62 8.80 -7.34
N ALA A 106 4.73 8.47 -6.67
CA ALA A 106 5.79 9.43 -6.36
C ALA A 106 6.46 9.98 -7.63
N ARG A 107 6.75 9.09 -8.59
CA ARG A 107 7.27 9.47 -9.91
C ARG A 107 6.32 10.39 -10.67
N GLU A 108 5.06 10.00 -10.79
CA GLU A 108 4.05 10.79 -11.51
C GLU A 108 3.85 12.14 -10.83
N GLY A 109 3.72 12.17 -9.51
CA GLY A 109 3.59 13.39 -8.72
C GLY A 109 4.76 14.36 -8.89
N SER A 110 6.00 13.84 -8.91
CA SER A 110 7.20 14.64 -9.20
C SER A 110 7.13 15.31 -10.59
N GLN A 111 6.67 14.58 -11.62
CA GLN A 111 6.58 15.10 -12.99
C GLN A 111 5.53 16.21 -13.16
N VAL A 112 4.44 16.16 -12.40
CA VAL A 112 3.34 17.13 -12.47
C VAL A 112 3.38 18.18 -11.34
N GLN A 113 4.49 18.29 -10.61
CA GLN A 113 4.69 19.23 -9.50
C GLN A 113 3.66 19.07 -8.36
N THR A 114 3.18 17.85 -8.15
CA THR A 114 2.33 17.46 -7.01
C THR A 114 2.99 16.27 -6.30
N PRO A 115 4.14 16.49 -5.63
CA PRO A 115 4.95 15.42 -5.06
C PRO A 115 4.15 14.56 -4.07
N PHE A 116 4.61 13.33 -3.88
CA PHE A 116 4.04 12.45 -2.86
C PHE A 116 4.17 13.11 -1.48
N PRO A 117 3.13 13.12 -0.63
CA PRO A 117 3.20 13.72 0.69
C PRO A 117 4.35 13.17 1.53
N ALA A 118 5.19 14.07 2.06
CA ALA A 118 6.43 13.73 2.76
C ALA A 118 6.23 12.71 3.89
N ASP A 119 5.31 12.97 4.83
CA ASP A 119 5.04 12.07 5.97
C ASP A 119 4.67 10.63 5.57
N ASP A 120 4.00 10.47 4.44
CA ASP A 120 3.60 9.17 3.91
C ASP A 120 4.76 8.52 3.14
N LEU A 121 5.53 9.30 2.37
CA LEU A 121 6.73 8.83 1.69
C LEU A 121 7.79 8.35 2.68
N ASP A 122 8.13 9.16 3.68
CA ASP A 122 9.10 8.86 4.73
C ASP A 122 8.80 7.52 5.39
N TYR A 123 7.53 7.31 5.73
CA TYR A 123 7.08 6.07 6.33
C TYR A 123 7.21 4.88 5.38
N ILE A 124 6.76 5.03 4.13
CA ILE A 124 6.79 3.91 3.17
C ILE A 124 8.25 3.55 2.88
N VAL A 125 9.15 4.52 2.69
CA VAL A 125 10.59 4.28 2.49
C VAL A 125 11.17 3.52 3.69
N ALA A 126 11.01 4.06 4.90
CA ALA A 126 11.57 3.46 6.11
C ALA A 126 11.02 2.04 6.35
N ALA A 127 9.70 1.85 6.23
CA ALA A 127 9.07 0.55 6.42
C ALA A 127 9.46 -0.47 5.32
N THR A 128 9.64 -0.02 4.08
CA THR A 128 10.13 -0.87 2.97
C THR A 128 11.55 -1.37 3.26
N PHE A 129 12.45 -0.48 3.68
CA PHE A 129 13.83 -0.87 4.00
C PHE A 129 13.90 -1.75 5.25
N ASN A 130 13.17 -1.40 6.31
CA ASN A 130 13.14 -2.22 7.54
C ASN A 130 12.62 -3.63 7.26
N HIS A 131 11.62 -3.76 6.39
CA HIS A 131 11.15 -5.09 5.98
C HIS A 131 12.20 -5.87 5.18
N ALA A 132 13.02 -5.19 4.37
CA ALA A 132 14.16 -5.83 3.72
C ALA A 132 15.17 -6.38 4.75
N VAL A 133 15.45 -5.64 5.83
CA VAL A 133 16.28 -6.12 6.95
C VAL A 133 15.66 -7.36 7.60
N ASP A 134 14.35 -7.37 7.83
CA ASP A 134 13.65 -8.54 8.36
C ASP A 134 13.75 -9.77 7.43
N ILE A 135 13.66 -9.56 6.11
CA ILE A 135 13.82 -10.62 5.10
C ILE A 135 15.26 -11.13 5.06
N SER A 136 16.26 -10.26 5.20
CA SER A 136 17.66 -10.66 5.30
C SER A 136 17.90 -11.65 6.45
N GLY A 137 17.26 -11.41 7.60
CA GLY A 137 17.28 -12.36 8.73
C GLY A 137 16.66 -13.72 8.44
N ARG A 138 15.81 -13.84 7.40
CA ARG A 138 15.22 -15.10 6.93
C ARG A 138 16.09 -15.83 5.88
N GLY A 139 17.13 -15.18 5.36
CA GLY A 139 18.03 -15.74 4.36
C GLY A 139 17.50 -15.73 2.91
N ASP A 140 16.43 -14.98 2.62
CA ASP A 140 15.92 -14.80 1.25
C ASP A 140 16.57 -13.59 0.60
N GLU A 141 17.78 -13.78 0.06
CA GLU A 141 18.58 -12.71 -0.55
C GLU A 141 17.88 -12.06 -1.75
N GLY A 142 17.21 -12.85 -2.58
CA GLY A 142 16.55 -12.38 -3.79
C GLY A 142 15.34 -11.50 -3.49
N LEU A 143 14.53 -11.86 -2.49
CA LEU A 143 13.44 -11.01 -2.03
C LEU A 143 14.00 -9.78 -1.30
N CYS A 144 14.99 -9.95 -0.43
CA CYS A 144 15.63 -8.84 0.29
C CYS A 144 16.13 -7.76 -0.68
N GLN A 145 16.85 -8.15 -1.74
CA GLN A 145 17.36 -7.23 -2.76
C GLN A 145 16.24 -6.44 -3.43
N GLN A 146 15.11 -7.08 -3.76
CA GLN A 146 13.96 -6.38 -4.36
C GLN A 146 13.42 -5.29 -3.44
N TRP A 147 13.28 -5.58 -2.14
CA TRP A 147 12.80 -4.61 -1.16
C TRP A 147 13.80 -3.45 -0.95
N VAL A 148 15.10 -3.73 -0.88
CA VAL A 148 16.14 -2.69 -0.81
C VAL A 148 16.07 -1.77 -2.02
N LEU A 149 16.02 -2.33 -3.24
CA LEU A 149 15.95 -1.55 -4.47
C LEU A 149 14.70 -0.66 -4.50
N LYS A 150 13.56 -1.14 -4.02
CA LYS A 150 12.33 -0.33 -3.94
C LYS A 150 12.40 0.77 -2.89
N ALA A 151 13.04 0.53 -1.75
CA ALA A 151 13.26 1.58 -0.76
C ALA A 151 14.18 2.69 -1.31
N LEU A 152 15.25 2.31 -2.01
CA LEU A 152 16.14 3.26 -2.69
C LEU A 152 15.42 4.04 -3.79
N GLU A 153 14.61 3.37 -4.61
CA GLU A 153 13.82 4.02 -5.66
C GLU A 153 12.82 5.04 -5.10
N LEU A 154 12.17 4.75 -3.96
CA LEU A 154 11.30 5.71 -3.28
C LEU A 154 12.07 6.90 -2.70
N ALA A 155 13.26 6.66 -2.13
CA ALA A 155 14.08 7.71 -1.52
C ALA A 155 14.52 8.79 -2.51
N GLU A 156 14.61 8.48 -3.82
CA GLU A 156 14.89 9.49 -4.86
C GLU A 156 13.80 10.58 -4.96
N TYR A 157 12.62 10.36 -4.40
CA TYR A 157 11.51 11.33 -4.41
C TYR A 157 11.36 12.09 -3.08
N MET A 158 12.27 11.89 -2.12
CA MET A 158 12.30 12.64 -0.86
C MET A 158 12.95 14.02 -1.06
N ASP A 159 12.47 15.00 -0.31
CA ASP A 159 12.99 16.38 -0.31
C ASP A 159 13.98 16.57 0.86
N ASP A 160 15.04 15.76 0.86
CA ASP A 160 16.02 15.66 1.95
C ASP A 160 17.48 15.74 1.46
N GLU A 161 17.68 16.30 0.27
CA GLU A 161 18.98 16.42 -0.40
C GLU A 161 19.70 15.07 -0.64
N GLY A 162 18.96 13.95 -0.55
CA GLY A 162 19.49 12.60 -0.75
C GLY A 162 20.03 11.94 0.52
N ASP A 163 19.84 12.55 1.69
CA ASP A 163 20.32 12.03 2.98
C ASP A 163 19.79 10.61 3.26
N MET A 164 18.47 10.39 3.14
CA MET A 164 17.86 9.07 3.34
C MET A 164 18.41 8.07 2.33
N ARG A 165 18.49 8.44 1.05
CA ARG A 165 19.01 7.54 0.01
C ARG A 165 20.43 7.09 0.30
N ASP A 166 21.32 8.03 0.66
CA ASP A 166 22.73 7.73 0.89
C ASP A 166 22.89 6.88 2.17
N SER A 167 22.11 7.15 3.22
CA SER A 167 22.01 6.30 4.42
C SER A 167 21.55 4.88 4.09
N LEU A 168 20.51 4.74 3.26
CA LEU A 168 20.02 3.42 2.86
C LEU A 168 21.03 2.64 2.01
N ARG A 169 21.81 3.32 1.15
CA ARG A 169 22.88 2.69 0.35
C ARG A 169 24.01 2.15 1.22
N GLU A 170 24.45 2.92 2.22
CA GLU A 170 25.47 2.48 3.17
C GLU A 170 25.01 1.22 3.90
N ARG A 171 23.79 1.23 4.45
CA ARG A 171 23.20 0.08 5.16
C ARG A 171 23.02 -1.14 4.25
N ALA A 172 22.62 -0.93 2.99
CA ALA A 172 22.53 -2.02 2.01
C ALA A 172 23.89 -2.65 1.70
N ALA A 173 24.97 -1.86 1.67
CA ALA A 173 26.32 -2.37 1.51
C ALA A 173 26.77 -3.20 2.72
N GLU A 174 26.44 -2.79 3.94
CA GLU A 174 26.69 -3.58 5.17
C GLU A 174 25.97 -4.92 5.15
N MET A 175 24.77 -4.98 4.56
CA MET A 175 24.00 -6.22 4.36
C MET A 175 24.58 -7.13 3.26
N GLY A 176 25.66 -6.73 2.58
CA GLY A 176 26.27 -7.49 1.49
C GLY A 176 25.58 -7.34 0.13
N LEU A 177 24.59 -6.45 0.02
CA LEU A 177 23.80 -6.23 -1.21
C LEU A 177 24.38 -5.14 -2.12
N GLY A 178 25.48 -4.49 -1.70
CA GLY A 178 26.10 -3.37 -2.40
C GLY A 178 26.85 -3.72 -3.70
N LYS A 179 26.91 -4.99 -4.13
CA LYS A 179 27.70 -5.39 -5.32
C LYS A 179 26.96 -5.30 -6.66
N GLU A 180 25.63 -5.15 -6.65
CA GLU A 180 24.82 -5.04 -7.89
C GLU A 180 24.04 -3.72 -8.00
N ALA A 181 24.05 -2.86 -6.99
CA ALA A 181 23.32 -1.59 -6.99
C ALA A 181 24.06 -0.42 -7.68
N VAL A 182 25.17 -0.69 -8.38
CA VAL A 182 25.97 0.30 -9.12
C VAL A 182 25.94 -0.04 -10.62
N LEU A 183 24.76 -0.04 -11.22
CA LEU A 183 24.56 0.17 -12.66
C LEU A 183 23.23 0.90 -12.90
#